data_AF-M1A9X6-F1
#
_entry.id   AF-M1A9X6-F1
#
_cell.length_a   1.000
_cell.length_b   1.000
_cell.length_c   1.000
_cell.angle_alpha   90.00
_cell.angle_beta   90.00
_cell.angle_gamma   90.00
#
_symmetry.space_group_name_H-M   'P 1'
#
loop_
_entity.id
_entity.type
_entity.pdbx_description
1 polymer ?
#
loop_
_entity_poly.entity_id
_entity_poly.type
_entity_poly.pdbx_seq_one_letter_code
_entity_poly.pdbx_strand_id
1 'polypeptide(L)'
;MIKKIKRLPDKLEDLLEEINVEEGKGKGKMKKAVVYFNNKLKYVKGKRKFSKGFEELVLDCLSSKESKRPSVGDLLQRPFFRYAKNLQLVSTPRVIKIKITSYEVEAGALLIPYIETFEYILRYWTLNLAKILVNGCGVCVQMWDVAADSAPKKYEGERVYLWKLCNDDYALSCIELFNSSRLGVGDEIGLFWDPRSSNFMFKLLSQVTII
;
A
#
# COMPACT_ATOMS: atom_id res chain seq x y z
N MET A 1 -25.24 10.29 -31.33
CA MET A 1 -23.92 10.54 -31.95
C MET A 1 -22.85 9.79 -31.17
N ILE A 2 -22.32 8.71 -31.73
CA ILE A 2 -21.28 7.88 -31.11
C ILE A 2 -19.92 8.58 -31.31
N LYS A 3 -19.27 9.01 -30.21
CA LYS A 3 -17.93 9.62 -30.24
C LYS A 3 -16.86 8.51 -30.29
N LYS A 4 -15.89 8.72 -31.18
CA LYS A 4 -14.74 7.88 -31.56
C LYS A 4 -14.06 7.13 -30.41
N ILE A 5 -13.84 5.83 -30.61
CA ILE A 5 -12.95 5.00 -29.81
C ILE A 5 -11.49 5.36 -30.16
N LYS A 6 -10.73 5.87 -29.20
CA LYS A 6 -9.28 6.13 -29.33
C LYS A 6 -8.49 4.82 -29.24
N ARG A 7 -7.44 4.69 -30.05
CA ARG A 7 -6.45 3.59 -30.01
C ARG A 7 -5.41 3.85 -28.93
N LEU A 8 -4.80 2.77 -28.46
CA LEU A 8 -3.79 2.77 -27.41
C LEU A 8 -2.38 3.14 -27.89
N PRO A 9 -1.58 3.88 -27.10
CA PRO A 9 -0.21 4.23 -27.46
C PRO A 9 0.78 3.08 -27.23
N ASP A 10 1.88 3.12 -27.97
CA ASP A 10 2.89 2.05 -28.03
C ASP A 10 3.84 2.03 -26.80
N LYS A 11 3.71 2.98 -25.87
CA LYS A 11 4.52 3.15 -24.63
C LYS A 11 3.68 3.73 -23.49
N LEU A 12 4.02 3.38 -22.24
CA LEU A 12 3.28 3.82 -21.05
C LEU A 12 3.54 5.30 -20.70
N GLU A 13 4.67 5.85 -21.14
CA GLU A 13 5.07 7.24 -20.89
C GLU A 13 4.21 8.26 -21.66
N ASP A 14 3.68 7.89 -22.82
CA ASP A 14 2.82 8.76 -23.63
C ASP A 14 1.43 8.97 -22.97
N LEU A 15 1.02 8.08 -22.06
CA LEU A 15 -0.17 8.24 -21.23
C LEU A 15 0.02 9.23 -20.07
N LEU A 16 1.26 9.55 -19.69
CA LEU A 16 1.58 10.45 -18.57
C LEU A 16 1.77 11.90 -19.01
N GLU A 17 2.08 12.16 -20.28
CA GLU A 17 2.11 13.52 -20.83
C GLU A 17 0.70 14.12 -20.98
N GLU A 18 -0.31 13.33 -21.37
CA GLU A 18 -1.71 13.81 -21.49
C GLU A 18 -2.31 14.26 -20.14
N ILE A 19 -1.83 13.72 -19.01
CA ILE A 19 -2.29 14.12 -17.67
C ILE A 19 -1.74 15.50 -17.27
N ASN A 20 -0.64 15.97 -17.89
CA ASN A 20 0.09 17.17 -17.48
C ASN A 20 -0.18 18.43 -18.31
N VAL A 21 -1.14 18.42 -19.26
CA VAL A 21 -1.39 19.59 -20.12
C VAL A 21 -2.38 20.61 -19.53
N GLU A 22 -3.15 20.27 -18.50
CA GLU A 22 -3.99 21.27 -17.81
C GLU A 22 -3.32 21.79 -16.54
N GLU A 23 -2.46 22.81 -16.67
CA GLU A 23 -2.40 23.87 -15.66
C GLU A 23 -1.82 25.16 -16.22
N GLY A 24 -2.72 26.11 -16.50
CA GLY A 24 -2.38 27.50 -16.73
C GLY A 24 -2.12 28.24 -15.42
N LYS A 25 -0.88 28.71 -15.28
CA LYS A 25 -0.44 29.99 -14.66
C LYS A 25 -0.65 30.21 -13.14
N GLY A 26 0.44 29.98 -12.39
CA GLY A 26 0.72 30.63 -11.10
C GLY A 26 2.22 30.70 -10.81
N LYS A 27 2.86 31.87 -10.99
CA LYS A 27 4.32 32.08 -10.87
C LYS A 27 4.77 32.17 -9.40
N GLY A 28 5.84 31.47 -9.02
CA GLY A 28 6.68 31.91 -7.89
C GLY A 28 7.54 30.86 -7.18
N LYS A 29 7.00 29.71 -6.75
CA LYS A 29 7.70 28.78 -5.83
C LYS A 29 8.17 27.46 -6.46
N MET A 30 7.81 27.22 -7.73
CA MET A 30 7.94 25.95 -8.45
C MET A 30 9.37 25.60 -8.91
N LYS A 31 10.28 26.59 -9.01
CA LYS A 31 11.62 26.37 -9.60
C LYS A 31 12.57 25.52 -8.72
N LYS A 32 12.40 25.49 -7.40
CA LYS A 32 13.26 24.67 -6.50
C LYS A 32 12.86 23.19 -6.45
N ALA A 33 11.55 22.89 -6.58
CA ALA A 33 11.07 21.51 -6.61
C ALA A 33 11.48 20.77 -7.89
N VAL A 34 11.43 21.44 -9.05
CA VAL A 34 11.84 20.88 -10.35
C VAL A 34 13.31 20.44 -10.38
N VAL A 35 14.20 21.17 -9.69
CA VAL A 35 15.62 20.80 -9.59
C VAL A 35 15.83 19.56 -8.71
N TYR A 36 15.04 19.41 -7.64
CA TYR A 36 15.11 18.24 -6.76
C TYR A 36 14.58 16.96 -7.44
N PHE A 37 13.49 17.06 -8.19
CA PHE A 37 12.94 15.95 -9.00
C PHE A 37 13.89 15.53 -10.14
N ASN A 38 14.52 16.49 -10.84
CA ASN A 38 15.45 16.19 -11.92
C ASN A 38 16.76 15.53 -11.44
N ASN A 39 17.21 15.81 -10.22
CA ASN A 39 18.38 15.14 -9.64
C ASN A 39 18.07 13.71 -9.17
N LYS A 40 16.85 13.40 -8.70
CA LYS A 40 16.45 12.03 -8.33
C LYS A 40 16.16 11.13 -9.55
N LEU A 41 15.69 11.71 -10.65
CA LEU A 41 15.50 11.00 -11.94
C LEU A 41 16.82 10.57 -12.60
N LYS A 42 17.94 11.24 -12.31
CA LYS A 42 19.26 10.81 -12.81
C LYS A 42 19.73 9.48 -12.20
N TYR A 43 19.21 9.08 -11.04
CA TYR A 43 19.59 7.85 -10.34
C TYR A 43 18.79 6.60 -10.76
N VAL A 44 17.73 6.76 -11.57
CA VAL A 44 16.91 5.65 -12.09
C VAL A 44 17.13 5.47 -13.60
N LYS A 45 18.39 5.59 -14.04
CA LYS A 45 18.78 5.35 -15.44
C LYS A 45 19.05 3.88 -15.75
N GLY A 46 18.49 2.96 -14.97
CA GLY A 46 18.31 1.56 -15.34
C GLY A 46 16.87 1.37 -15.80
N LYS A 47 16.62 1.39 -17.11
CA LYS A 47 15.29 1.18 -17.70
C LYS A 47 14.76 -0.21 -17.34
N ARG A 48 14.02 -0.35 -16.23
CA ARG A 48 13.26 -1.57 -15.95
C ARG A 48 12.06 -1.60 -16.90
N LYS A 49 12.14 -2.46 -17.91
CA LYS A 49 11.03 -2.78 -18.81
C LYS A 49 10.01 -3.62 -18.05
N PHE A 50 8.71 -3.43 -18.33
CA PHE A 50 7.70 -4.34 -17.81
C PHE A 50 7.93 -5.75 -18.36
N SER A 51 7.37 -6.75 -17.68
CA SER A 51 7.41 -8.10 -18.23
C SER A 51 6.53 -8.16 -19.48
N LYS A 52 6.97 -8.92 -20.48
CA LYS A 52 6.22 -9.10 -21.74
C LYS A 52 4.76 -9.52 -21.50
N GLY A 53 4.52 -10.37 -20.50
CA GLY A 53 3.16 -10.80 -20.14
C GLY A 53 2.28 -9.69 -19.54
N PHE A 54 2.87 -8.68 -18.89
CA PHE A 54 2.14 -7.50 -18.43
C PHE A 54 1.76 -6.59 -19.59
N GLU A 55 2.71 -6.34 -20.51
CA GLU A 55 2.47 -5.51 -21.70
C GLU A 55 1.35 -6.09 -22.58
N GLU A 56 1.41 -7.40 -22.87
CA GLU A 56 0.37 -8.11 -23.62
C GLU A 56 -1.00 -8.04 -22.94
N LEU A 57 -1.05 -8.15 -21.61
CA LEU A 57 -2.29 -8.01 -20.85
C LEU A 57 -2.90 -6.62 -20.98
N VAL A 58 -2.08 -5.58 -20.81
CA VAL A 58 -2.54 -4.20 -20.88
C VAL A 58 -3.07 -3.88 -22.28
N LEU A 59 -2.36 -4.30 -23.32
CA LEU A 59 -2.77 -4.10 -24.73
C LEU A 59 -4.12 -4.75 -25.05
N ASP A 60 -4.38 -5.95 -24.55
CA ASP A 60 -5.62 -6.67 -24.82
C ASP A 60 -6.83 -6.08 -24.08
N CYS A 61 -6.65 -5.67 -22.82
CA CYS A 61 -7.67 -4.95 -22.05
C CYS A 61 -8.10 -3.65 -22.73
N LEU A 62 -7.14 -3.00 -23.38
CA LEU A 62 -7.28 -1.68 -23.94
C LEU A 62 -7.51 -1.70 -25.46
N SER A 63 -7.83 -2.87 -26.02
CA SER A 63 -8.23 -3.03 -27.41
C SER A 63 -9.36 -2.05 -27.79
N SER A 64 -9.22 -1.41 -28.95
CA SER A 64 -10.25 -0.52 -29.51
C SER A 64 -11.51 -1.26 -29.98
N LYS A 65 -11.46 -2.60 -30.10
CA LYS A 65 -12.61 -3.44 -30.43
C LYS A 65 -13.07 -4.15 -29.17
N GLU A 66 -14.32 -3.92 -28.79
CA GLU A 66 -14.92 -4.49 -27.58
C GLU A 66 -14.96 -6.02 -27.62
N SER A 67 -15.29 -6.62 -28.77
CA SER A 67 -15.28 -8.08 -28.96
C SER A 67 -13.90 -8.74 -28.86
N LYS A 68 -12.83 -7.94 -28.85
CA LYS A 68 -11.45 -8.41 -28.63
C LYS A 68 -10.96 -8.16 -27.22
N ARG A 69 -11.69 -7.39 -26.40
CA ARG A 69 -11.34 -7.22 -25.01
C ARG A 69 -11.66 -8.53 -24.29
N PRO A 70 -10.67 -9.11 -23.60
CA PRO A 70 -10.90 -10.36 -22.89
C PRO A 70 -11.91 -10.14 -21.76
N SER A 71 -12.76 -11.14 -21.51
CA SER A 71 -13.58 -11.15 -20.30
C SER A 71 -12.70 -11.31 -19.06
N VAL A 72 -13.24 -11.05 -17.87
CA VAL A 72 -12.53 -11.31 -16.62
C VAL A 72 -12.12 -12.79 -16.51
N GLY A 73 -12.97 -13.70 -16.98
CA GLY A 73 -12.68 -15.14 -17.03
C GLY A 73 -11.45 -15.44 -17.91
N ASP A 74 -11.40 -14.86 -19.11
CA ASP A 74 -10.29 -15.05 -20.06
C ASP A 74 -8.98 -14.40 -19.55
N LEU A 75 -9.08 -13.23 -18.94
CA LEU A 75 -7.94 -12.53 -18.34
C LEU A 75 -7.31 -13.36 -17.26
N LEU A 76 -8.10 -13.85 -16.31
CA LEU A 76 -7.60 -14.66 -15.21
C LEU A 76 -6.93 -15.91 -15.74
N GLN A 77 -7.34 -16.47 -16.89
CA GLN A 77 -6.69 -17.65 -17.45
C GLN A 77 -5.25 -17.44 -17.95
N ARG A 78 -4.80 -16.20 -18.15
CA ARG A 78 -3.50 -15.90 -18.77
C ARG A 78 -2.28 -16.41 -17.99
N PRO A 79 -1.17 -16.74 -18.69
CA PRO A 79 0.09 -17.09 -18.05
C PRO A 79 0.62 -16.04 -17.07
N PHE A 80 0.34 -14.76 -17.34
CA PHE A 80 0.69 -13.66 -16.44
C PHE A 80 0.13 -13.86 -15.02
N PHE A 81 -1.08 -14.41 -14.90
CA PHE A 81 -1.72 -14.71 -13.61
C PHE A 81 -1.51 -16.17 -13.15
N ARG A 82 -0.68 -16.97 -13.84
CA ARG A 82 -0.49 -18.39 -13.50
C ARG A 82 -0.14 -18.60 -12.03
N TYR A 83 0.71 -17.74 -11.47
CA TYR A 83 1.08 -17.76 -10.05
C TYR A 83 0.09 -17.01 -9.16
N ALA A 84 -0.69 -16.06 -9.71
CA ALA A 84 -1.74 -15.34 -9.01
C ALA A 84 -3.02 -16.17 -8.78
N LYS A 85 -3.30 -17.18 -9.62
CA LYS A 85 -4.41 -18.14 -9.41
C LYS A 85 -4.19 -19.04 -8.20
N ASN A 86 -2.93 -19.36 -7.90
CA ASN A 86 -2.52 -20.20 -6.76
C ASN A 86 -2.24 -19.37 -5.51
N LEU A 87 -2.17 -18.04 -5.63
CA LEU A 87 -2.50 -17.13 -4.54
C LEU A 87 -4.01 -17.24 -4.33
N GLN A 88 -4.37 -18.37 -3.74
CA GLN A 88 -5.62 -18.60 -3.07
C GLN A 88 -5.95 -17.26 -2.38
N LEU A 89 -6.93 -16.54 -2.93
CA LEU A 89 -7.54 -15.31 -2.39
C LEU A 89 -8.34 -15.74 -1.15
N VAL A 90 -7.68 -16.51 -0.28
CA VAL A 90 -8.21 -17.13 0.91
C VAL A 90 -8.52 -15.96 1.80
N SER A 91 -9.80 -15.63 1.86
CA SER A 91 -10.66 -15.55 3.04
C SER A 91 -10.06 -15.49 4.46
N THR A 92 -8.74 -15.58 4.66
CA THR A 92 -8.04 -15.23 5.89
C THR A 92 -7.26 -13.94 5.64
N PRO A 93 -7.51 -12.86 6.39
CA PRO A 93 -6.60 -11.72 6.39
C PRO A 93 -5.19 -12.25 6.69
N ARG A 94 -4.25 -12.02 5.78
CA ARG A 94 -2.85 -12.41 6.01
C ARG A 94 -2.32 -11.53 7.14
N VAL A 95 -2.13 -12.15 8.30
CA VAL A 95 -1.66 -11.51 9.51
C VAL A 95 -0.15 -11.30 9.40
N ILE A 96 0.28 -10.04 9.44
CA ILE A 96 1.67 -9.63 9.61
C ILE A 96 2.06 -9.99 11.04
N LYS A 97 3.01 -10.91 11.18
CA LYS A 97 3.53 -11.30 12.49
C LYS A 97 4.71 -10.42 12.84
N ILE A 98 4.64 -9.74 13.97
CA ILE A 98 5.67 -8.83 14.44
C ILE A 98 6.14 -9.31 15.81
N LYS A 99 7.45 -9.46 15.96
CA LYS A 99 8.07 -9.69 17.26
C LYS A 99 8.51 -8.35 17.82
N ILE A 100 8.04 -8.01 19.00
CA ILE A 100 8.32 -6.74 19.66
C ILE A 100 9.78 -6.72 20.13
N THR A 101 10.55 -5.70 19.72
CA THR A 101 11.90 -5.44 20.21
C THR A 101 11.90 -4.24 21.15
N SER A 102 13.05 -3.93 21.75
CA SER A 102 13.20 -2.74 22.59
C SER A 102 12.91 -1.45 21.82
N TYR A 103 13.23 -1.42 20.52
CA TYR A 103 12.99 -0.26 19.67
C TYR A 103 11.49 0.04 19.53
N GLU A 104 10.66 -0.97 19.26
CA GLU A 104 9.21 -0.76 19.14
C GLU A 104 8.58 -0.31 20.47
N VAL A 105 9.08 -0.82 21.60
CA VAL A 105 8.62 -0.40 22.94
C VAL A 105 8.99 1.05 23.22
N GLU A 106 10.26 1.42 23.01
CA GLU A 106 10.77 2.77 23.26
C GLU A 106 10.10 3.81 22.34
N ALA A 107 9.90 3.46 21.07
CA ALA A 107 9.24 4.33 20.10
C ALA A 107 7.71 4.34 20.26
N GLY A 108 7.13 3.32 20.92
CA GLY A 108 5.69 3.08 20.98
C GLY A 108 5.06 2.91 19.59
N ALA A 109 5.82 2.33 18.66
CA ALA A 109 5.45 2.19 17.26
C ALA A 109 5.89 0.86 16.69
N LEU A 110 5.06 0.27 15.83
CA LEU A 110 5.34 -0.99 15.15
C LEU A 110 6.05 -0.73 13.83
N LEU A 111 7.21 -1.36 13.62
CA LEU A 111 7.90 -1.36 12.34
C LEU A 111 7.21 -2.35 11.39
N ILE A 112 6.84 -1.86 10.20
CA ILE A 112 6.18 -2.66 9.16
C ILE A 112 7.05 -2.57 7.90
N PRO A 113 7.62 -3.70 7.43
CA PRO A 113 8.42 -3.71 6.21
C PRO A 113 7.65 -3.19 5.00
N TYR A 114 8.37 -2.60 4.04
CA TYR A 114 7.80 -2.11 2.79
C TYR A 114 6.92 -3.15 2.09
N ILE A 115 7.39 -4.40 1.99
CA ILE A 115 6.70 -5.47 1.27
C ILE A 115 5.34 -5.78 1.91
N GLU A 116 5.29 -5.87 3.23
CA GLU A 116 4.08 -6.13 4.01
C GLU A 116 3.09 -4.96 3.84
N THR A 117 3.59 -3.73 3.90
CA THR A 117 2.76 -2.54 3.73
C THR A 117 2.18 -2.44 2.33
N PHE A 118 2.99 -2.70 1.30
CA PHE A 118 2.55 -2.64 -0.08
C PHE A 118 1.50 -3.70 -0.41
N GLU A 119 1.76 -4.95 -0.03
CA GLU A 119 0.90 -6.07 -0.39
C GLU A 119 -0.41 -6.12 0.42
N TYR A 120 -0.34 -5.81 1.71
CA TYR A 120 -1.44 -6.07 2.64
C TYR A 120 -2.18 -4.83 3.14
N ILE A 121 -1.61 -3.63 2.96
CA ILE A 121 -2.23 -2.37 3.41
C ILE A 121 -2.57 -1.50 2.20
N LEU A 122 -1.55 -1.03 1.47
CA LEU A 122 -1.71 -0.06 0.37
C LEU A 122 -2.55 -0.58 -0.79
N ARG A 123 -2.54 -1.89 -1.05
CA ARG A 123 -3.39 -2.53 -2.06
C ARG A 123 -4.89 -2.21 -1.87
N TYR A 124 -5.32 -1.94 -0.64
CA TYR A 124 -6.73 -1.67 -0.30
C TYR A 124 -7.02 -0.18 -0.08
N TRP A 125 -6.01 0.68 -0.15
CA TRP A 125 -6.17 2.11 0.07
C TRP A 125 -6.54 2.85 -1.21
N THR A 126 -7.20 4.00 -1.06
CA THR A 126 -7.41 4.91 -2.19
C THR A 126 -6.07 5.49 -2.66
N LEU A 127 -5.97 5.79 -3.95
CA LEU A 127 -4.76 6.38 -4.54
C LEU A 127 -4.31 7.65 -3.81
N ASN A 128 -5.26 8.48 -3.35
CA ASN A 128 -4.95 9.72 -2.65
C ASN A 128 -4.30 9.46 -1.28
N LEU A 129 -4.85 8.54 -0.48
CA LEU A 129 -4.26 8.18 0.82
C LEU A 129 -2.88 7.53 0.64
N ALA A 130 -2.74 6.62 -0.32
CA ALA A 130 -1.46 6.00 -0.63
C ALA A 130 -0.40 7.03 -1.04
N LYS A 131 -0.76 8.01 -1.87
CA LYS A 131 0.14 9.11 -2.27
C LYS A 131 0.61 9.94 -1.08
N ILE A 132 -0.29 10.29 -0.16
CA ILE A 132 0.05 11.05 1.06
C ILE A 132 1.12 10.28 1.86
N LEU A 133 0.87 8.99 2.12
CA LEU A 133 1.78 8.15 2.89
C LEU A 133 3.15 8.00 2.21
N VAL A 134 3.17 7.66 0.91
CA VAL A 134 4.42 7.43 0.16
C VAL A 134 5.25 8.70 0.03
N ASN A 135 4.62 9.88 0.05
CA ASN A 135 5.30 11.17 0.07
C ASN A 135 5.88 11.55 1.44
N GLY A 136 5.77 10.67 2.45
CA GLY A 136 6.35 10.85 3.78
C GLY A 136 5.45 11.59 4.75
N CYS A 137 4.20 11.88 4.39
CA CYS A 137 3.23 12.44 5.33
C CYS A 137 2.60 11.30 6.16
N GLY A 138 2.41 11.54 7.46
CA GLY A 138 1.66 10.63 8.31
C GLY A 138 0.19 10.59 7.92
N VAL A 139 -0.42 9.40 7.97
CA VAL A 139 -1.85 9.19 7.74
C VAL A 139 -2.47 8.68 9.03
N CYS A 140 -3.49 9.38 9.52
CA CYS A 140 -4.28 8.92 10.66
C CYS A 140 -5.09 7.69 10.24
N VAL A 141 -5.02 6.64 11.05
CA VAL A 141 -5.71 5.37 10.82
C VAL A 141 -6.37 4.94 12.12
N GLN A 142 -7.35 4.04 12.06
CA GLN A 142 -7.92 3.46 13.27
C GLN A 142 -7.37 2.05 13.46
N MET A 143 -7.36 1.60 14.72
CA MET A 143 -6.91 0.26 15.08
C MET A 143 -7.82 -0.36 16.12
N TRP A 144 -8.17 -1.63 15.96
CA TRP A 144 -9.01 -2.37 16.87
C TRP A 144 -8.23 -3.55 17.43
N ASP A 145 -8.21 -3.69 18.75
CA ASP A 145 -7.70 -4.88 19.43
C ASP A 145 -8.83 -5.92 19.49
N VAL A 146 -8.60 -7.02 18.76
CA VAL A 146 -9.52 -8.13 18.61
C VAL A 146 -9.06 -9.27 19.52
N ALA A 147 -9.29 -9.09 20.82
CA ALA A 147 -9.16 -10.17 21.80
C ALA A 147 -10.26 -11.23 21.54
N ALA A 148 -9.93 -12.51 21.77
CA ALA A 148 -10.77 -13.63 21.34
C ALA A 148 -12.20 -13.64 21.93
N ASP A 149 -12.41 -13.04 23.11
CA ASP A 149 -13.62 -13.26 23.92
C ASP A 149 -14.31 -11.98 24.43
N SER A 150 -13.94 -10.80 23.93
CA SER A 150 -14.55 -9.53 24.38
C SER A 150 -14.81 -8.56 23.23
N ALA A 151 -15.66 -7.56 23.46
CA ALA A 151 -15.91 -6.51 22.48
C ALA A 151 -14.57 -5.84 22.09
N PRO A 152 -14.30 -5.64 20.78
CA PRO A 152 -13.02 -5.14 20.33
C PRO A 152 -12.76 -3.75 20.91
N LYS A 153 -11.58 -3.58 21.50
CA LYS A 153 -11.16 -2.30 22.05
C LYS A 153 -10.65 -1.44 20.91
N LYS A 154 -11.26 -0.28 20.72
CA LYS A 154 -10.96 0.62 19.60
C LYS A 154 -10.00 1.72 20.02
N TYR A 155 -9.00 1.96 19.19
CA TYR A 155 -8.07 3.07 19.27
C TYR A 155 -8.35 3.97 18.08
N GLU A 156 -8.98 5.12 18.35
CA GLU A 156 -9.48 6.07 17.35
C GLU A 156 -8.93 7.49 17.62
N GLY A 157 -9.01 8.37 16.62
CA GLY A 157 -8.51 9.74 16.67
C GLY A 157 -7.07 9.90 16.17
N GLU A 158 -6.46 11.08 16.37
CA GLU A 158 -5.07 11.41 15.96
C GLU A 158 -3.98 10.64 16.75
N ARG A 159 -4.35 9.51 17.37
CA ARG A 159 -3.52 8.73 18.30
C ARG A 159 -2.85 7.54 17.62
N VAL A 160 -3.29 7.19 16.42
CA VAL A 160 -2.71 6.12 15.61
C VAL A 160 -2.42 6.68 14.22
N TYR A 161 -1.16 6.66 13.83
CA TYR A 161 -0.70 7.17 12.55
C TYR A 161 0.30 6.22 11.91
N LEU A 162 0.14 6.02 10.61
CA LEU A 162 1.07 5.29 9.76
C LEU A 162 1.93 6.31 9.01
N TRP A 163 3.24 6.16 9.02
CA TRP A 163 4.15 7.00 8.23
C TRP A 163 5.28 6.18 7.64
N LYS A 164 5.89 6.75 6.60
CA LYS A 164 7.02 6.16 5.89
C LYS A 164 8.33 6.61 6.53
N LEU A 165 9.25 5.68 6.71
CA LEU A 165 10.60 5.89 7.21
C LEU A 165 11.58 6.22 6.05
N CYS A 166 12.78 6.65 6.44
CA CYS A 166 13.84 7.02 5.49
C CYS A 166 14.39 5.82 4.69
N ASN A 167 14.24 4.61 5.22
CA ASN A 167 14.65 3.34 4.60
C ASN A 167 13.53 2.70 3.74
N ASP A 168 12.47 3.45 3.44
CA ASP A 168 11.27 3.00 2.71
C ASP A 168 10.33 2.02 3.45
N ASP A 169 10.69 1.56 4.65
CA ASP A 169 9.77 0.86 5.55
C ASP A 169 8.76 1.85 6.17
N TYR A 170 7.84 1.32 6.97
CA TYR A 170 6.77 2.08 7.59
C TYR A 170 6.76 1.87 9.09
N ALA A 171 6.24 2.85 9.80
CA ALA A 171 6.00 2.76 11.23
C ALA A 171 4.55 3.12 11.54
N LEU A 172 3.94 2.36 12.44
CA LEU A 172 2.58 2.56 12.94
C LEU A 172 2.67 2.92 14.43
N SER A 173 2.40 4.18 14.77
CA SER A 173 2.38 4.62 16.17
C SER A 173 1.11 4.13 16.82
N CYS A 174 1.26 3.52 18.00
CA CYS A 174 0.16 2.96 18.74
C CYS A 174 0.47 2.87 20.25
N ILE A 175 1.03 3.93 20.82
CA ILE A 175 1.45 4.01 22.23
C ILE A 175 0.36 3.52 23.20
N GLU A 176 -0.91 3.89 22.97
CA GLU A 176 -2.01 3.46 23.85
C GLU A 176 -2.24 1.94 23.85
N LEU A 177 -1.99 1.28 22.72
CA LEU A 177 -2.03 -0.17 22.64
C LEU A 177 -0.92 -0.79 23.48
N PHE A 178 0.33 -0.32 23.33
CA PHE A 178 1.47 -0.79 24.13
C PHE A 178 1.18 -0.70 25.62
N ASN A 179 0.66 0.44 26.08
CA ASN A 179 0.36 0.67 27.48
C ASN A 179 -0.77 -0.23 28.00
N SER A 180 -1.83 -0.38 27.21
CA SER A 180 -3.03 -1.06 27.70
C SER A 180 -3.00 -2.57 27.56
N SER A 181 -2.29 -3.09 26.55
CA SER A 181 -2.05 -4.52 26.36
C SER A 181 -0.75 -4.98 27.04
N ARG A 182 -0.03 -4.07 27.71
CA ARG A 182 1.26 -4.31 28.40
C ARG A 182 2.28 -5.03 27.51
N LEU A 183 2.40 -4.56 26.27
CA LEU A 183 3.31 -5.16 25.30
C LEU A 183 4.77 -4.91 25.71
N GLY A 184 5.53 -5.99 25.76
CA GLY A 184 6.93 -5.99 26.16
C GLY A 184 7.86 -6.61 25.11
N VAL A 185 9.16 -6.49 25.35
CA VAL A 185 10.18 -7.08 24.48
C VAL A 185 10.03 -8.59 24.44
N GLY A 186 10.00 -9.14 23.24
CA GLY A 186 9.87 -10.58 22.99
C GLY A 186 8.45 -11.04 22.70
N ASP A 187 7.43 -10.22 22.97
CA ASP A 187 6.04 -10.53 22.63
C ASP A 187 5.88 -10.69 21.11
N GLU A 188 4.95 -11.56 20.71
CA GLU A 188 4.57 -11.72 19.31
C GLU A 188 3.14 -11.26 19.10
N ILE A 189 2.96 -10.41 18.11
CA ILE A 189 1.67 -9.83 17.75
C ILE A 189 1.31 -10.14 16.31
N GLY A 190 0.01 -10.14 16.04
CA GLY A 190 -0.57 -10.20 14.72
C GLY A 190 -1.20 -8.87 14.37
N LEU A 191 -0.86 -8.34 13.21
CA LEU A 191 -1.42 -7.11 12.65
C LEU A 191 -1.96 -7.40 11.25
N PHE A 192 -3.17 -6.95 10.93
CA PHE A 192 -3.66 -6.97 9.55
C PHE A 192 -4.57 -5.79 9.25
N TRP A 193 -4.69 -5.44 7.98
CA TRP A 193 -5.65 -4.44 7.52
C TRP A 193 -6.98 -5.11 7.17
N ASP A 194 -8.08 -4.67 7.76
CA ASP A 194 -9.42 -5.09 7.33
C ASP A 194 -9.97 -4.07 6.31
N PRO A 195 -10.09 -4.44 5.02
CA PRO A 195 -10.60 -3.53 4.00
C PRO A 195 -12.09 -3.20 4.18
N ARG A 196 -12.86 -4.01 4.92
CA ARG A 196 -14.30 -3.76 5.10
C ARG A 196 -14.58 -2.62 6.06
N SER A 197 -13.82 -2.58 7.15
CA SER A 197 -13.91 -1.53 8.17
C SER A 197 -12.89 -0.40 7.96
N SER A 198 -11.92 -0.58 7.06
CA SER A 198 -10.80 0.35 6.81
C SER A 198 -9.95 0.62 8.05
N ASN A 199 -9.70 -0.44 8.83
CA ASN A 199 -9.02 -0.37 10.13
C ASN A 199 -7.92 -1.42 10.24
N PHE A 200 -6.90 -1.12 11.05
CA PHE A 200 -5.98 -2.14 11.51
C PHE A 200 -6.65 -3.02 12.57
N MET A 201 -6.38 -4.31 12.49
CA MET A 201 -6.82 -5.30 13.45
C MET A 201 -5.56 -5.85 14.14
N PHE A 202 -5.54 -5.72 15.45
CA PHE A 202 -4.49 -6.20 16.32
C PHE A 202 -4.94 -7.46 17.05
N LYS A 203 -4.00 -8.39 17.23
CA LYS A 203 -4.17 -9.55 18.11
C LYS A 203 -2.84 -9.90 18.77
N LEU A 204 -2.84 -10.07 20.09
CA LEU A 204 -1.69 -10.66 20.79
C LEU A 204 -1.61 -12.16 20.48
N LEU A 205 -0.45 -12.64 20.03
CA LEU A 205 -0.24 -14.05 19.66
C LEU A 205 0.50 -14.82 20.74
N SER A 206 1.52 -14.19 21.34
CA SER A 206 2.31 -14.76 22.43
C SER A 206 2.82 -13.64 23.33
N GLN A 207 2.76 -13.85 24.64
CA GLN A 207 3.30 -12.94 25.63
C GLN A 207 4.47 -13.61 26.35
N VAL A 208 5.60 -12.92 26.45
CA VAL A 208 6.74 -13.38 27.24
C VAL A 208 6.49 -13.01 28.70
N THR A 209 6.09 -14.00 29.50
CA THR A 209 6.02 -13.84 30.95
C THR A 209 7.45 -13.78 31.49
N ILE A 210 7.86 -12.62 31.99
CA ILE A 210 9.04 -12.53 32.85
C ILE A 210 8.61 -13.09 34.21
N ILE A 211 9.12 -14.28 34.55
CA ILE A 211 8.96 -14.94 35.85
C ILE A 211 9.98 -14.36 36.82
#